data_AF-S9WPF1-F1
#
_entry.id   AF-S9WPF1-F1
#
_cell.length_a   1.000
_cell.length_b   1.000
_cell.length_c   1.000
_cell.angle_alpha   90.00
_cell.angle_beta   90.00
_cell.angle_gamma   90.00
#
_symmetry.space_group_name_H-M   'P 1'
#
loop_
_entity.id
_entity.type
_entity.pdbx_description
1 polymer ?
#
loop_
_entity_poly.entity_id
_entity_poly.type
_entity_poly.pdbx_seq_one_letter_code
_entity_poly.pdbx_strand_id
1 'polypeptide(L)'
;MAAPSNHYSAEALKGLGLLPPQIGLSRQPRLRPYVGHLSGLVYPLPNYAMWRGNHNRYQYNRATPSTWGEGETGKLYHQHYAHAKCPTDYGRAGREFEFLTVKRGKLQMKPLPKVQYVHPDSKPKWLFKSWHNPLSSATMWEREVQYPEHTPDHLGAKRPLAVIAPKTFHKHLFLMHMEKINITVSPFVFGFGNNLQKAALDFYRRALSARSPFPNDKIFLYYSIDQITPKIEVIWLDGNTYVPPVIEGVNAQDLIQMVMEQAWLAADRMSAEGRALNPIAIDDYKWEQVIAYKAKRVKDAKGGAKKK
;
A
#
# COMPACT_ATOMS: atom_id res chain seq x y z
N MET A 1 -14.44 57.54 -1.63
CA MET A 1 -13.56 56.78 -0.72
C MET A 1 -14.05 55.35 -0.70
N ALA A 2 -13.20 54.37 -0.99
CA ALA A 2 -13.58 52.96 -0.93
C ALA A 2 -13.77 52.55 0.54
N ALA A 3 -14.81 51.78 0.84
CA ALA A 3 -15.05 51.26 2.19
C ALA A 3 -13.87 50.36 2.62
N PRO A 4 -13.49 50.38 3.91
CA PRO A 4 -12.42 49.51 4.41
C PRO A 4 -12.80 48.03 4.27
N SER A 5 -11.80 47.16 4.05
CA SER A 5 -12.00 45.72 3.94
C SER A 5 -12.45 45.12 5.27
N ASN A 6 -13.59 44.43 5.28
CA ASN A 6 -14.12 43.76 6.46
C ASN A 6 -13.55 42.33 6.60
N HIS A 7 -13.22 41.96 7.83
CA HIS A 7 -12.79 40.61 8.21
C HIS A 7 -13.69 40.08 9.33
N TYR A 8 -13.68 38.76 9.55
CA TYR A 8 -14.37 38.18 10.69
C TYR A 8 -13.76 38.67 12.00
N SER A 9 -14.61 39.19 12.89
CA SER A 9 -14.28 39.53 14.28
C SER A 9 -15.21 38.79 15.25
N ALA A 10 -14.86 38.78 16.54
CA ALA A 10 -15.73 38.19 17.57
C ALA A 10 -17.10 38.91 17.64
N GLU A 11 -17.13 40.21 17.40
CA GLU A 11 -18.35 41.02 17.31
C GLU A 11 -19.17 40.66 16.07
N ALA A 12 -18.51 40.43 14.93
CA ALA A 12 -19.19 39.98 13.71
C ALA A 12 -19.80 38.57 13.89
N LEU A 13 -19.06 37.65 14.52
CA LEU A 13 -19.57 36.30 14.86
C LEU A 13 -20.71 36.36 15.88
N LYS A 14 -20.62 37.28 16.85
CA LYS A 14 -21.71 37.56 17.81
C LYS A 14 -22.97 38.07 17.09
N GLY A 15 -22.81 38.94 16.10
CA GLY A 15 -23.91 39.40 15.24
C GLY A 15 -24.55 38.26 14.43
N LEU A 16 -23.78 37.21 14.10
CA LEU A 16 -24.25 35.97 13.47
C LEU A 16 -24.79 34.94 14.47
N GLY A 17 -24.82 35.24 15.77
CA GLY A 17 -25.37 34.38 16.83
C GLY A 17 -24.39 33.39 17.45
N LEU A 18 -23.08 33.48 17.17
CA LEU A 18 -22.04 32.63 17.76
C LEU A 18 -21.18 33.41 18.75
N LEU A 19 -21.05 32.89 19.98
CA LEU A 19 -20.17 33.45 21.01
C LEU A 19 -18.97 32.52 21.26
N PRO A 20 -17.72 33.04 21.28
CA PRO A 20 -16.55 32.23 21.53
C PRO A 20 -16.46 31.78 23.01
N PRO A 21 -15.75 30.67 23.30
CA PRO A 21 -15.52 30.24 24.67
C PRO A 21 -14.65 31.23 25.43
N GLN A 22 -14.93 31.38 26.73
CA GLN A 22 -14.20 32.30 27.60
C GLN A 22 -12.77 31.82 27.88
N ILE A 23 -11.77 32.67 27.59
CA ILE A 23 -10.34 32.38 27.80
C ILE A 23 -9.81 32.95 29.12
N GLY A 24 -10.20 34.18 29.47
CA GLY A 24 -9.78 34.85 30.70
C GLY A 24 -10.69 34.53 31.88
N LEU A 25 -11.92 35.03 31.83
CA LEU A 25 -12.88 34.98 32.94
C LEU A 25 -13.92 33.88 32.70
N SER A 26 -13.79 32.77 33.42
CA SER A 26 -14.76 31.68 33.39
C SER A 26 -14.74 30.90 34.69
N ARG A 27 -15.90 30.46 35.16
CA ARG A 27 -16.04 29.55 36.30
C ARG A 27 -15.72 28.09 35.94
N GLN A 28 -15.54 27.79 34.65
CA GLN A 28 -15.19 26.46 34.16
C GLN A 28 -13.73 26.12 34.47
N PRO A 29 -13.39 24.82 34.64
CA PRO A 29 -12.02 24.40 34.91
C PRO A 29 -11.07 24.86 33.80
N ARG A 30 -9.98 25.53 34.18
CA ARG A 30 -8.94 25.96 33.26
C ARG A 30 -7.93 24.82 33.15
N LEU A 31 -7.90 24.15 32.00
CA LEU A 31 -7.10 22.94 31.72
C LEU A 31 -5.58 23.18 31.82
N ARG A 32 -5.09 23.37 33.05
CA ARG A 32 -3.70 23.67 33.40
C ARG A 32 -3.22 22.65 34.44
N PRO A 33 -3.14 21.36 34.08
CA PRO A 33 -2.81 20.29 35.02
C PRO A 33 -1.39 20.40 35.61
N TYR A 34 -0.54 21.25 35.03
CA TYR A 34 0.79 21.53 35.55
C TYR A 34 0.79 22.32 36.86
N VAL A 35 -0.29 23.07 37.16
CA VAL A 35 -0.40 23.89 38.36
C VAL A 35 -0.40 22.97 39.59
N GLY A 36 0.61 23.13 40.46
CA GLY A 36 0.76 22.31 41.66
C GLY A 36 1.41 20.93 41.45
N HIS A 37 1.76 20.56 40.21
CA HIS A 37 2.32 19.24 39.90
C HIS A 37 3.73 19.32 39.28
N LEU A 38 3.96 20.22 38.34
CA LEU A 38 5.28 20.44 37.75
C LEU A 38 6.07 21.46 38.60
N SER A 39 7.37 21.21 38.77
CA SER A 39 8.26 22.05 39.59
C SER A 39 9.31 22.78 38.73
N GLY A 40 9.68 24.00 39.10
CA GLY A 40 10.71 24.77 38.38
C GLY A 40 10.19 25.33 37.06
N LEU A 41 11.03 25.33 36.03
CA LEU A 41 10.67 25.86 34.72
C LEU A 41 9.61 24.97 34.04
N VAL A 42 8.49 25.58 33.64
CA VAL A 42 7.41 24.95 32.88
C VAL A 42 7.31 25.63 31.51
N TYR A 43 7.45 24.85 30.45
CA TYR A 43 7.32 25.35 29.08
C TYR A 43 5.85 25.57 28.70
N PRO A 44 5.56 26.51 27.78
CA PRO A 44 4.18 26.85 27.40
C PRO A 44 3.47 25.76 26.60
N LEU A 45 4.20 24.73 26.12
CA LEU A 45 3.61 23.59 25.42
C LEU A 45 2.65 22.85 26.36
N PRO A 46 1.33 22.80 26.08
CA PRO A 46 0.40 22.15 26.99
C PRO A 46 0.67 20.65 27.09
N ASN A 47 0.54 20.12 28.30
CA ASN A 47 0.48 18.68 28.59
C ASN A 47 1.73 17.85 28.20
N TYR A 48 2.88 18.47 27.92
CA TYR A 48 4.10 17.77 27.46
C TYR A 48 4.62 16.69 28.42
N ALA A 49 4.27 16.78 29.71
CA ALA A 49 4.69 15.84 30.75
C ALA A 49 3.54 15.00 31.35
N MET A 50 2.35 15.02 30.74
CA MET A 50 1.18 14.31 31.29
C MET A 50 1.38 12.80 31.34
N TRP A 51 1.86 12.20 30.24
CA TRP A 51 2.07 10.75 30.12
C TRP A 51 3.10 10.17 31.09
N ARG A 52 4.06 11.01 31.51
CA ARG A 52 5.05 10.68 32.54
C ARG A 52 4.41 10.53 33.93
N GLY A 53 3.15 10.91 34.10
CA GLY A 53 2.45 10.98 35.39
C GLY A 53 2.34 12.40 35.92
N ASN A 54 2.23 13.39 35.02
CA ASN A 54 2.14 14.80 35.35
C ASN A 54 3.28 15.31 36.25
N HIS A 55 4.52 14.94 35.93
CA HIS A 55 5.71 15.45 36.62
C HIS A 55 6.91 15.60 35.68
N ASN A 56 7.84 16.51 36.04
CA ASN A 56 9.09 16.75 35.31
C ASN A 56 10.35 16.23 36.03
N ARG A 57 10.19 15.40 37.07
CA ARG A 57 11.30 14.77 37.81
C ARG A 57 11.98 13.63 37.04
N TYR A 58 13.13 13.17 37.55
CA TYR A 58 13.89 12.00 37.10
C TYR A 58 14.35 12.01 35.63
N GLN A 59 14.55 13.20 35.05
CA GLN A 59 14.99 13.34 33.64
C GLN A 59 16.48 12.98 33.41
N TYR A 60 17.27 12.77 34.47
CA TYR A 60 18.69 12.43 34.35
C TYR A 60 18.94 10.99 33.89
N ASN A 61 17.99 10.07 34.09
CA ASN A 61 18.15 8.66 33.73
C ASN A 61 18.31 8.54 32.21
N ARG A 62 19.25 7.73 31.69
CA ARG A 62 19.46 7.58 30.24
C ARG A 62 18.77 6.34 29.66
N ALA A 63 18.83 5.22 30.37
CA ALA A 63 18.24 3.96 29.94
C ALA A 63 16.88 3.74 30.62
N THR A 64 15.84 3.53 29.83
CA THR A 64 14.48 3.23 30.32
C THR A 64 14.09 1.81 29.93
N PRO A 65 13.23 1.12 30.71
CA PRO A 65 12.63 -0.14 30.27
C PRO A 65 11.98 0.03 28.89
N SER A 66 12.43 -0.76 27.92
CA SER A 66 12.14 -0.55 26.50
C SER A 66 11.69 -1.83 25.81
N THR A 67 10.76 -1.71 24.86
CA THR A 67 10.43 -2.77 23.91
C THR A 67 11.32 -2.67 22.65
N TRP A 68 11.22 -3.65 21.75
CA TRP A 68 11.92 -3.61 20.47
C TRP A 68 11.56 -2.34 19.69
N GLY A 69 12.57 -1.59 19.26
CA GLY A 69 12.39 -0.32 18.55
C GLY A 69 12.53 0.92 19.43
N GLU A 70 12.81 0.77 20.72
CA GLU A 70 12.95 1.87 21.68
C GLU A 70 14.26 1.76 22.50
N GLY A 71 14.70 2.86 23.10
CA GLY A 71 15.80 2.88 24.07
C GLY A 71 17.09 2.19 23.58
N GLU A 72 17.63 1.33 24.42
CA GLU A 72 18.90 0.62 24.18
C GLU A 72 18.79 -0.48 23.11
N THR A 73 17.58 -0.79 22.61
CA THR A 73 17.41 -1.80 21.55
C THR A 73 18.03 -1.39 20.22
N GLY A 74 18.43 -0.12 20.04
CA GLY A 74 19.20 0.32 18.87
C GLY A 74 20.59 -0.33 18.74
N LYS A 75 21.08 -0.98 19.81
CA LYS A 75 22.32 -1.78 19.79
C LYS A 75 22.09 -3.24 19.41
N LEU A 76 20.83 -3.69 19.44
CA LEU A 76 20.44 -5.07 19.17
C LEU A 76 19.85 -5.17 17.76
N TYR A 77 20.06 -6.32 17.12
CA TYR A 77 19.47 -6.56 15.80
C TYR A 77 18.02 -7.04 15.92
N HIS A 78 17.12 -6.37 15.22
CA HIS A 78 15.76 -6.81 14.99
C HIS A 78 15.37 -6.51 13.55
N GLN A 79 14.98 -7.54 12.78
CA GLN A 79 14.82 -7.46 11.32
C GLN A 79 13.95 -6.27 10.89
N HIS A 80 12.82 -6.02 11.57
CA HIS A 80 11.95 -4.88 11.27
C HIS A 80 12.63 -3.52 11.49
N TYR A 81 13.21 -3.29 12.67
CA TYR A 81 13.75 -1.98 13.03
C TYR A 81 15.09 -1.68 12.35
N ALA A 82 15.85 -2.72 12.00
CA ALA A 82 17.13 -2.58 11.31
C ALA A 82 17.02 -1.83 9.97
N HIS A 83 15.88 -1.93 9.26
CA HIS A 83 15.65 -1.22 8.00
C HIS A 83 14.66 -0.05 8.12
N ALA A 84 13.83 -0.02 9.16
CA ALA A 84 12.79 0.99 9.33
C ALA A 84 13.19 2.13 10.28
N LYS A 85 14.30 2.02 11.02
CA LYS A 85 14.71 3.03 12.02
C LYS A 85 16.22 3.26 12.03
N CYS A 86 16.62 4.54 12.08
CA CYS A 86 18.02 4.90 12.26
C CYS A 86 18.48 4.58 13.70
N PRO A 87 19.66 3.94 13.92
CA PRO A 87 20.19 3.65 15.25
C PRO A 87 20.35 4.88 16.17
N THR A 88 20.51 6.08 15.60
CA THR A 88 20.63 7.33 16.37
C THR A 88 19.29 7.94 16.79
N ASP A 89 18.18 7.46 16.23
CA ASP A 89 16.83 8.00 16.49
C ASP A 89 16.11 7.21 17.60
N TYR A 90 16.85 6.39 18.34
CA TYR A 90 16.36 5.71 19.52
C TYR A 90 16.37 6.67 20.72
N GLY A 91 15.17 7.04 21.17
CA GLY A 91 14.95 7.81 22.40
C GLY A 91 14.41 6.93 23.53
N ARG A 92 13.84 7.58 24.54
CA ARG A 92 13.17 6.90 25.67
C ARG A 92 11.91 6.15 25.22
N ALA A 93 11.57 5.13 26.01
CA ALA A 93 10.51 4.18 25.70
C ALA A 93 9.22 4.44 26.49
N GLY A 94 8.10 3.91 25.97
CA GLY A 94 6.83 3.85 26.68
C GLY A 94 6.34 5.21 27.23
N ARG A 95 6.01 5.26 28.52
CA ARG A 95 5.49 6.48 29.19
C ARG A 95 6.50 7.63 29.25
N GLU A 96 7.78 7.35 29.02
CA GLU A 96 8.85 8.34 29.00
C GLU A 96 9.10 8.91 27.60
N PHE A 97 8.17 8.74 26.65
CA PHE A 97 8.25 9.34 25.32
C PHE A 97 8.56 10.84 25.37
N GLU A 98 9.52 11.24 24.54
CA GLU A 98 10.09 12.59 24.55
C GLU A 98 9.23 13.56 23.71
N PHE A 99 8.09 13.99 24.25
CA PHE A 99 7.23 15.01 23.61
C PHE A 99 7.91 16.38 23.49
N LEU A 100 8.81 16.70 24.41
CA LEU A 100 9.59 17.93 24.42
C LEU A 100 11.00 17.63 24.93
N THR A 101 12.00 17.96 24.12
CA THR A 101 13.42 17.81 24.45
C THR A 101 14.15 19.13 24.29
N VAL A 102 14.83 19.57 25.34
CA VAL A 102 15.62 20.81 25.34
C VAL A 102 17.09 20.45 25.57
N LYS A 103 17.95 20.80 24.60
CA LYS A 103 19.39 20.56 24.65
C LYS A 103 20.12 21.87 24.37
N ARG A 104 21.24 22.10 25.08
CA ARG A 104 22.15 23.21 24.80
C ARG A 104 23.08 22.83 23.64
N GLY A 105 23.58 23.82 22.90
CA GLY A 105 24.55 23.65 21.82
C GLY A 105 24.17 24.40 20.56
N LYS A 106 25.06 24.39 19.56
CA LYS A 106 24.78 24.93 18.23
C LYS A 106 24.05 23.86 17.41
N LEU A 107 22.87 24.19 16.89
CA LEU A 107 22.12 23.28 16.02
C LEU A 107 22.92 23.01 14.73
N GLN A 108 23.20 21.74 14.46
CA GLN A 108 23.81 21.31 13.20
C GLN A 108 22.73 20.74 12.29
N MET A 109 22.36 21.47 11.25
CA MET A 109 21.44 20.99 10.22
C MET A 109 22.23 20.20 9.17
N LYS A 110 22.03 18.88 9.14
CA LYS A 110 22.58 18.03 8.06
C LYS A 110 21.84 18.35 6.75
N PRO A 111 22.52 18.34 5.59
CA PRO A 111 21.84 18.50 4.31
C PRO A 111 20.85 17.35 4.07
N LEU A 112 19.75 17.64 3.39
CA LEU A 112 18.80 16.60 2.97
C LEU A 112 19.47 15.62 1.98
N PRO A 113 19.01 14.36 1.91
CA PRO A 113 19.48 13.41 0.91
C PRO A 113 19.26 13.94 -0.51
N LYS A 114 20.23 13.70 -1.40
CA LYS A 114 20.10 13.99 -2.84
C LYS A 114 19.60 12.74 -3.56
N VAL A 115 18.69 12.95 -4.53
CA VAL A 115 18.26 11.87 -5.42
C VAL A 115 19.46 11.40 -6.25
N GLN A 116 19.66 10.09 -6.33
CA GLN A 116 20.74 9.45 -7.09
C GLN A 116 20.26 8.99 -8.47
N TYR A 117 21.20 8.64 -9.35
CA TYR A 117 20.93 8.16 -10.72
C TYR A 117 20.12 9.15 -11.57
N VAL A 118 20.38 10.45 -11.40
CA VAL A 118 19.77 11.53 -12.17
C VAL A 118 20.88 12.39 -12.76
N HIS A 119 20.82 12.67 -14.05
CA HIS A 119 21.75 13.58 -14.70
C HIS A 119 21.46 15.03 -14.25
N PRO A 120 22.47 15.84 -13.87
CA PRO A 120 22.24 17.18 -13.33
C PRO A 120 21.39 18.11 -14.21
N ASP A 121 21.55 18.00 -15.53
CA ASP A 121 20.85 18.84 -16.51
C ASP A 121 19.53 18.22 -17.03
N SER A 122 19.10 17.10 -16.43
CA SER A 122 17.91 16.39 -16.87
C SER A 122 16.63 17.19 -16.61
N LYS A 123 15.74 17.24 -17.61
CA LYS A 123 14.43 17.89 -17.51
C LYS A 123 13.35 16.81 -17.39
N PRO A 124 12.89 16.48 -16.18
CA PRO A 124 11.89 15.44 -15.99
C PRO A 124 10.52 15.87 -16.47
N LYS A 125 9.68 14.90 -16.81
CA LYS A 125 8.23 15.08 -16.95
C LYS A 125 7.57 15.00 -15.58
N TRP A 126 6.52 15.78 -15.38
CA TRP A 126 5.70 15.77 -14.17
C TRP A 126 4.32 15.15 -14.48
N LEU A 127 3.94 14.12 -13.72
CA LEU A 127 2.63 13.51 -13.79
C LEU A 127 1.72 14.07 -12.69
N PHE A 128 0.60 14.70 -13.09
CA PHE A 128 -0.40 15.21 -12.15
C PHE A 128 -1.33 14.08 -11.69
N LYS A 129 -1.07 13.55 -10.49
CA LYS A 129 -1.97 12.59 -9.84
C LYS A 129 -3.12 13.33 -9.14
N SER A 130 -4.35 12.86 -9.38
CA SER A 130 -5.53 13.39 -8.70
C SER A 130 -6.56 12.28 -8.46
N TRP A 131 -7.43 12.50 -7.47
CA TRP A 131 -8.53 11.57 -7.15
C TRP A 131 -9.62 11.48 -8.22
N HIS A 132 -9.60 12.34 -9.25
CA HIS A 132 -10.46 12.19 -10.42
C HIS A 132 -10.08 10.94 -11.24
N ASN A 133 -8.80 10.52 -11.18
CA ASN A 133 -8.36 9.26 -11.76
C ASN A 133 -8.65 8.11 -10.78
N PRO A 134 -9.21 6.98 -11.25
CA PRO A 134 -9.49 5.86 -10.37
C PRO A 134 -8.19 5.26 -9.85
N LEU A 135 -8.17 4.89 -8.56
CA LEU A 135 -7.00 4.28 -7.91
C LEU A 135 -6.55 2.97 -8.59
N SER A 136 -7.45 2.27 -9.28
CA SER A 136 -7.15 1.07 -10.05
C SER A 136 -6.39 1.34 -11.36
N SER A 137 -6.30 2.60 -11.81
CA SER A 137 -5.54 2.97 -13.01
C SER A 137 -4.03 2.86 -12.74
N ALA A 138 -3.28 2.33 -13.72
CA ALA A 138 -1.82 2.24 -13.68
C ALA A 138 -1.16 3.59 -13.37
N THR A 139 -1.72 4.69 -13.89
CA THR A 139 -1.23 6.07 -13.69
C THR A 139 -1.09 6.49 -12.22
N MET A 140 -1.92 5.96 -11.31
CA MET A 140 -1.82 6.27 -9.88
C MET A 140 -0.57 5.66 -9.24
N TRP A 141 -0.06 4.59 -9.84
CA TRP A 141 1.11 3.81 -9.40
C TRP A 141 2.40 4.21 -10.13
N GLU A 142 2.29 4.95 -11.23
CA GLU A 142 3.42 5.55 -11.95
C GLU A 142 4.22 6.51 -11.07
N ARG A 143 5.45 6.83 -11.50
CA ARG A 143 6.28 7.84 -10.84
C ARG A 143 5.72 9.24 -11.14
N GLU A 144 5.70 10.12 -10.14
CA GLU A 144 5.29 11.53 -10.32
C GLU A 144 6.33 12.32 -11.11
N VAL A 145 7.60 12.24 -10.68
CA VAL A 145 8.74 12.80 -11.40
C VAL A 145 9.36 11.72 -12.27
N GLN A 146 9.31 11.92 -13.58
CA GLN A 146 9.75 10.96 -14.57
C GLN A 146 10.96 11.50 -15.33
N TYR A 147 12.13 10.95 -15.04
CA TYR A 147 13.37 11.33 -15.72
C TYR A 147 13.54 10.53 -17.03
N PRO A 148 14.05 11.16 -18.12
CA PRO A 148 14.40 10.47 -19.35
C PRO A 148 15.31 9.25 -19.13
N GLU A 149 16.34 9.39 -18.32
CA GLU A 149 17.30 8.32 -18.00
C GLU A 149 16.71 7.12 -17.24
N HIS A 150 15.46 7.21 -16.76
CA HIS A 150 14.74 6.09 -16.14
C HIS A 150 13.79 5.38 -17.12
N THR A 151 13.72 5.85 -18.36
CA THR A 151 12.87 5.26 -19.40
C THR A 151 13.60 4.08 -20.07
N PRO A 152 13.05 2.86 -20.05
CA PRO A 152 13.71 1.71 -20.66
C PRO A 152 13.49 1.69 -22.17
N ASP A 153 14.30 2.44 -22.91
CA ASP A 153 14.17 2.61 -24.37
C ASP A 153 14.28 1.28 -25.15
N HIS A 154 15.06 0.32 -24.65
CA HIS A 154 15.21 -1.01 -25.24
C HIS A 154 13.91 -1.83 -25.24
N LEU A 155 12.91 -1.45 -24.43
CA LEU A 155 11.57 -2.04 -24.43
C LEU A 155 10.57 -1.24 -25.30
N GLY A 156 11.01 -0.15 -25.94
CA GLY A 156 10.12 0.77 -26.67
C GLY A 156 9.26 1.66 -25.78
N ALA A 157 9.54 1.74 -24.48
CA ALA A 157 8.78 2.54 -23.53
C ALA A 157 8.99 4.06 -23.76
N LYS A 158 7.93 4.85 -23.60
CA LYS A 158 7.94 6.33 -23.72
C LYS A 158 7.92 7.05 -22.36
N ARG A 159 7.80 6.27 -21.28
CA ARG A 159 7.83 6.69 -19.88
C ARG A 159 8.51 5.62 -19.02
N PRO A 160 9.05 5.96 -17.83
CA PRO A 160 9.48 4.95 -16.87
C PRO A 160 8.30 4.07 -16.43
N LEU A 161 8.61 2.84 -16.05
CA LEU A 161 7.66 1.90 -15.46
C LEU A 161 7.24 2.34 -14.05
N ALA A 162 6.10 1.85 -13.60
CA ALA A 162 5.60 2.08 -12.26
C ALA A 162 6.52 1.45 -11.19
N VAL A 163 6.63 2.10 -10.03
CA VAL A 163 7.52 1.68 -8.93
C VAL A 163 6.78 1.03 -7.77
N ILE A 164 5.45 1.17 -7.72
CA ILE A 164 4.58 0.54 -6.74
C ILE A 164 3.60 -0.34 -7.51
N ALA A 165 3.32 -1.54 -6.99
CA ALA A 165 2.29 -2.43 -7.50
C ALA A 165 1.10 -2.52 -6.52
N PRO A 166 -0.12 -2.81 -6.99
CA PRO A 166 -1.28 -2.96 -6.13
C PRO A 166 -1.13 -4.18 -5.21
N LYS A 167 -1.36 -4.00 -3.91
CA LYS A 167 -1.31 -5.08 -2.90
C LYS A 167 -2.65 -5.85 -2.81
N THR A 168 -3.10 -6.39 -3.94
CA THR A 168 -4.39 -7.12 -4.02
C THR A 168 -4.17 -8.62 -3.97
N PHE A 169 -4.95 -9.33 -3.16
CA PHE A 169 -5.01 -10.79 -3.17
C PHE A 169 -6.01 -11.27 -4.25
N HIS A 170 -5.50 -11.69 -5.39
CA HIS A 170 -6.26 -12.04 -6.58
C HIS A 170 -6.85 -13.45 -6.50
N LYS A 171 -8.15 -13.57 -6.23
CA LYS A 171 -8.84 -14.87 -6.15
C LYS A 171 -9.32 -15.44 -7.49
N HIS A 172 -9.38 -14.60 -8.51
CA HIS A 172 -9.84 -14.94 -9.86
C HIS A 172 -8.92 -14.32 -10.89
N LEU A 173 -8.89 -14.93 -12.08
CA LEU A 173 -8.13 -14.44 -13.22
C LEU A 173 -8.93 -13.36 -13.97
N PHE A 174 -8.21 -12.43 -14.58
CA PHE A 174 -8.75 -11.43 -15.50
C PHE A 174 -7.95 -11.48 -16.80
N LEU A 175 -8.63 -11.86 -17.89
CA LEU A 175 -7.96 -12.29 -19.13
C LEU A 175 -7.98 -11.22 -20.23
N MET A 176 -8.40 -9.99 -19.92
CA MET A 176 -8.58 -8.96 -20.94
C MET A 176 -7.26 -8.58 -21.63
N HIS A 177 -6.15 -8.53 -20.89
CA HIS A 177 -4.82 -8.18 -21.38
C HIS A 177 -3.93 -9.38 -21.72
N MET A 178 -4.52 -10.58 -21.73
CA MET A 178 -3.87 -11.83 -22.13
C MET A 178 -4.37 -12.19 -23.52
N GLU A 179 -3.47 -12.59 -24.42
CA GLU A 179 -3.86 -13.09 -25.73
C GLU A 179 -4.35 -14.53 -25.62
N LYS A 180 -3.53 -15.41 -25.04
CA LYS A 180 -3.87 -16.81 -24.80
C LYS A 180 -3.16 -17.41 -23.59
N ILE A 181 -3.75 -18.47 -23.04
CA ILE A 181 -3.20 -19.29 -21.97
C ILE A 181 -3.19 -20.74 -22.43
N ASN A 182 -2.01 -21.34 -22.52
CA ASN A 182 -1.83 -22.75 -22.80
C ASN A 182 -1.52 -23.49 -21.50
N ILE A 183 -2.25 -24.56 -21.22
CA ILE A 183 -2.04 -25.39 -20.03
C ILE A 183 -1.77 -26.80 -20.52
N THR A 184 -0.55 -27.28 -20.31
CA THR A 184 -0.13 -28.63 -20.66
C THR A 184 -0.13 -29.48 -19.40
N VAL A 185 -0.85 -30.60 -19.43
CA VAL A 185 -1.00 -31.53 -18.30
C VAL A 185 -0.75 -32.97 -18.74
N SER A 186 -0.26 -33.83 -17.85
CA SER A 186 -0.02 -35.25 -18.18
C SER A 186 -1.10 -36.16 -17.58
N PRO A 187 -1.86 -36.93 -18.40
CA PRO A 187 -2.85 -37.87 -17.89
C PRO A 187 -2.26 -38.94 -16.96
N PHE A 188 -1.03 -39.36 -17.21
CA PHE A 188 -0.36 -40.43 -16.44
C PHE A 188 0.08 -39.97 -15.05
N VAL A 189 0.48 -38.71 -14.92
CA VAL A 189 0.90 -38.11 -13.64
C VAL A 189 -0.30 -37.91 -12.68
N PHE A 190 -1.52 -37.86 -13.22
CA PHE A 190 -2.75 -37.76 -12.43
C PHE A 190 -2.99 -39.01 -11.57
N GLY A 191 -2.76 -40.21 -12.12
CA GLY A 191 -2.96 -41.48 -11.40
C GLY A 191 -2.03 -41.65 -10.19
N PHE A 192 -0.89 -40.95 -10.18
CA PHE A 192 0.07 -40.96 -9.08
C PHE A 192 -0.33 -40.05 -7.90
N GLY A 193 -1.38 -39.23 -8.04
CA GLY A 193 -1.80 -38.32 -6.99
C GLY A 193 -0.90 -37.09 -6.82
N ASN A 194 -0.25 -36.64 -7.90
CA ASN A 194 0.67 -35.49 -7.84
C ASN A 194 -0.07 -34.16 -7.58
N ASN A 195 0.31 -33.46 -6.51
CA ASN A 195 -0.26 -32.15 -6.14
C ASN A 195 -0.06 -31.08 -7.21
N LEU A 196 1.02 -31.14 -8.01
CA LEU A 196 1.27 -30.20 -9.11
C LEU A 196 0.20 -30.32 -10.20
N GLN A 197 -0.16 -31.57 -10.53
CA GLN A 197 -1.20 -31.86 -11.50
C GLN A 197 -2.55 -31.32 -11.01
N LYS A 198 -2.86 -31.52 -9.72
CA LYS A 198 -4.06 -30.94 -9.10
C LYS A 198 -4.06 -29.42 -9.17
N ALA A 199 -2.95 -28.76 -8.83
CA ALA A 199 -2.85 -27.31 -8.88
C ALA A 199 -3.05 -26.76 -10.30
N ALA A 200 -2.47 -27.41 -11.31
CA ALA A 200 -2.64 -27.02 -12.72
C ALA A 200 -4.09 -27.22 -13.22
N LEU A 201 -4.74 -28.32 -12.84
CA LEU A 201 -6.15 -28.58 -13.19
C LEU A 201 -7.11 -27.63 -12.47
N ASP A 202 -6.87 -27.34 -11.18
CA ASP A 202 -7.65 -26.37 -10.43
C ASP A 202 -7.45 -24.95 -10.98
N PHE A 203 -6.25 -24.61 -11.43
CA PHE A 203 -5.97 -23.37 -12.16
C PHE A 203 -6.74 -23.31 -13.47
N TYR A 204 -6.69 -24.37 -14.29
CA TYR A 204 -7.46 -24.47 -15.54
C TYR A 204 -8.95 -24.25 -15.31
N ARG A 205 -9.53 -24.94 -14.30
CA ARG A 205 -10.95 -24.78 -13.95
C ARG A 205 -11.29 -23.34 -13.58
N ARG A 206 -10.43 -22.67 -12.82
CA ARG A 206 -10.62 -21.25 -12.44
C ARG A 206 -10.39 -20.30 -13.62
N ALA A 207 -9.53 -20.66 -14.57
CA ALA A 207 -9.32 -19.92 -15.80
C ALA A 207 -10.57 -19.96 -16.68
N LEU A 208 -11.20 -21.13 -16.85
CA LEU A 208 -12.47 -21.24 -17.59
C LEU A 208 -13.59 -20.40 -16.97
N SER A 209 -13.54 -20.16 -15.66
CA SER A 209 -14.46 -19.29 -14.93
C SER A 209 -13.88 -17.90 -14.64
N ALA A 210 -12.89 -17.47 -15.42
CA ALA A 210 -12.24 -16.17 -15.25
C ALA A 210 -13.14 -15.03 -15.73
N ARG A 211 -12.73 -13.81 -15.35
CA ARG A 211 -13.37 -12.59 -15.80
C ARG A 211 -12.91 -12.24 -17.22
N SER A 212 -13.75 -12.57 -18.19
CA SER A 212 -13.66 -12.22 -19.61
C SER A 212 -15.05 -12.46 -20.23
N PRO A 213 -15.46 -11.76 -21.31
CA PRO A 213 -16.72 -12.05 -21.99
C PRO A 213 -16.81 -13.52 -22.43
N PHE A 214 -15.75 -14.03 -23.06
CA PHE A 214 -15.61 -15.42 -23.48
C PHE A 214 -14.21 -15.93 -23.09
N PRO A 215 -14.06 -16.54 -21.90
CA PRO A 215 -12.76 -17.05 -21.45
C PRO A 215 -12.27 -18.24 -22.30
N ASN A 216 -13.19 -19.03 -22.86
CA ASN A 216 -12.89 -20.21 -23.67
C ASN A 216 -12.10 -19.90 -24.94
N ASP A 217 -12.23 -18.69 -25.50
CA ASP A 217 -11.51 -18.28 -26.72
C ASP A 217 -10.01 -18.10 -26.49
N LYS A 218 -9.60 -17.95 -25.22
CA LYS A 218 -8.22 -17.66 -24.84
C LYS A 218 -7.53 -18.82 -24.12
N ILE A 219 -8.27 -19.81 -23.64
CA ILE A 219 -7.73 -20.85 -22.76
C ILE A 219 -7.72 -22.18 -23.50
N PHE A 220 -6.55 -22.79 -23.59
CA PHE A 220 -6.33 -24.05 -24.27
C PHE A 220 -5.69 -25.07 -23.31
N LEU A 221 -6.27 -26.27 -23.28
CA LEU A 221 -5.75 -27.40 -22.51
C LEU A 221 -5.13 -28.41 -23.47
N TYR A 222 -3.88 -28.79 -23.20
CA TYR A 222 -3.14 -29.78 -23.96
C TYR A 222 -2.77 -30.96 -23.05
N TYR A 223 -2.87 -32.18 -23.59
CA TYR A 223 -2.41 -33.37 -22.91
C TYR A 223 -1.02 -33.76 -23.42
N SER A 224 -0.06 -33.90 -22.51
CA SER A 224 1.28 -34.37 -22.85
C SER A 224 1.31 -35.90 -22.88
N ILE A 225 1.60 -36.47 -24.05
CA ILE A 225 1.86 -37.91 -24.21
C ILE A 225 3.24 -38.27 -23.63
N ASP A 226 4.21 -37.38 -23.78
CA ASP A 226 5.62 -37.57 -23.37
C ASP A 226 5.87 -37.44 -21.85
N GLN A 227 4.80 -37.48 -21.04
CA GLN A 227 4.85 -37.35 -19.59
C GLN A 227 5.58 -36.09 -19.08
N ILE A 228 5.54 -35.00 -19.85
CA ILE A 228 6.10 -33.71 -19.45
C ILE A 228 5.39 -33.21 -18.17
N THR A 229 6.16 -32.57 -17.30
CA THR A 229 5.63 -31.93 -16.10
C THR A 229 4.56 -30.88 -16.46
N PRO A 230 3.52 -30.70 -15.61
CA PRO A 230 2.46 -29.76 -15.91
C PRO A 230 3.04 -28.34 -16.06
N LYS A 231 2.69 -27.69 -17.17
CA LYS A 231 3.21 -26.38 -17.56
C LYS A 231 2.07 -25.44 -17.90
N ILE A 232 2.19 -24.19 -17.49
CA ILE A 232 1.26 -23.12 -17.84
C ILE A 232 2.07 -22.07 -18.61
N GLU A 233 1.56 -21.62 -19.75
CA GLU A 233 2.16 -20.56 -20.55
C GLU A 233 1.11 -19.49 -20.81
N VAL A 234 1.41 -18.26 -20.42
CA VAL A 234 0.56 -17.09 -20.64
C VAL A 234 1.23 -16.20 -21.66
N ILE A 235 0.55 -15.95 -22.78
CA ILE A 235 1.03 -15.09 -23.84
C ILE A 235 0.20 -13.81 -23.79
N TRP A 236 0.87 -12.68 -23.63
CA TRP A 236 0.24 -11.36 -23.54
C TRP A 236 0.00 -10.77 -24.93
N LEU A 237 -0.73 -9.66 -24.99
CA LEU A 237 -1.07 -9.01 -26.27
C LEU A 237 0.17 -8.47 -27.04
N ASP A 238 1.27 -8.20 -26.35
CA ASP A 238 2.56 -7.79 -26.92
C ASP A 238 3.40 -8.98 -27.46
N GLY A 239 2.87 -10.21 -27.37
CA GLY A 239 3.55 -11.43 -27.79
C GLY A 239 4.56 -11.98 -26.79
N ASN A 240 4.82 -11.28 -25.67
CA ASN A 240 5.69 -11.80 -24.63
C ASN A 240 5.03 -12.97 -23.90
N THR A 241 5.84 -13.95 -23.50
CA THR A 241 5.38 -15.16 -22.81
C THR A 241 5.85 -15.17 -21.36
N TYR A 242 4.95 -15.53 -20.44
CA TYR A 242 5.27 -15.81 -19.05
C TYR A 242 4.91 -17.26 -18.70
N VAL A 243 5.82 -17.94 -18.00
CA VAL A 243 5.63 -19.31 -17.53
C VAL A 243 5.72 -19.29 -16.01
N PRO A 244 4.58 -19.32 -15.26
CA PRO A 244 4.64 -19.40 -13.82
C PRO A 244 5.28 -20.73 -13.40
N PRO A 245 6.33 -20.71 -12.55
CA PRO A 245 6.97 -21.94 -12.09
C PRO A 245 6.02 -22.76 -11.22
N VAL A 246 5.66 -23.95 -11.70
CA VAL A 246 4.83 -24.93 -10.99
C VAL A 246 5.75 -25.84 -10.16
N ILE A 247 6.02 -25.42 -8.93
CA ILE A 247 6.89 -26.15 -7.99
C ILE A 247 6.08 -26.78 -6.85
N GLU A 248 6.70 -27.72 -6.12
CA GLU A 248 6.04 -28.42 -5.01
C GLU A 248 5.54 -27.44 -3.94
N GLY A 249 4.34 -27.69 -3.41
CA GLY A 249 3.68 -26.83 -2.42
C GLY A 249 2.84 -25.69 -3.00
N VAL A 250 2.99 -25.38 -4.29
CA VAL A 250 2.17 -24.37 -4.97
C VAL A 250 0.75 -24.86 -5.16
N ASN A 251 -0.22 -24.03 -4.76
CA ASN A 251 -1.64 -24.28 -5.01
C ASN A 251 -2.17 -23.40 -6.16
N ALA A 252 -3.39 -23.66 -6.62
CA ALA A 252 -4.00 -22.89 -7.70
C ALA A 252 -4.19 -21.40 -7.37
N GLN A 253 -4.35 -21.04 -6.09
CA GLN A 253 -4.50 -19.65 -5.65
C GLN A 253 -3.18 -18.88 -5.77
N ASP A 254 -2.05 -19.52 -5.46
CA ASP A 254 -0.71 -18.94 -5.62
C ASP A 254 -0.40 -18.73 -7.11
N LEU A 255 -0.74 -19.70 -7.97
CA LEU A 255 -0.60 -19.57 -9.43
C LEU A 255 -1.42 -18.40 -9.97
N ILE A 256 -2.66 -18.22 -9.51
CA ILE A 256 -3.49 -17.06 -9.90
C ILE A 256 -2.84 -15.76 -9.44
N GLN A 257 -2.33 -15.70 -8.20
CA GLN A 257 -1.65 -14.51 -7.70
C GLN A 257 -0.45 -14.15 -8.59
N MET A 258 0.41 -15.11 -8.88
CA MET A 258 1.60 -14.91 -9.72
C MET A 258 1.22 -14.45 -11.13
N VAL A 259 0.25 -15.10 -11.76
CA VAL A 259 -0.21 -14.74 -13.11
C VAL A 259 -0.84 -13.34 -13.12
N MET A 260 -1.63 -12.98 -12.11
CA MET A 260 -2.27 -11.66 -12.05
C MET A 260 -1.29 -10.53 -11.74
N GLU A 261 -0.29 -10.76 -10.91
CA GLU A 261 0.79 -9.78 -10.68
C GLU A 261 1.59 -9.54 -11.95
N GLN A 262 1.95 -10.60 -12.69
CA GLN A 262 2.63 -10.48 -13.98
C GLN A 262 1.75 -9.85 -15.06
N ALA A 263 0.44 -10.11 -15.04
CA ALA A 263 -0.50 -9.44 -15.94
C ALA A 263 -0.51 -7.93 -15.72
N TRP A 264 -0.46 -7.48 -14.45
CA TRP A 264 -0.39 -6.06 -14.12
C TRP A 264 0.92 -5.43 -14.62
N LEU A 265 2.06 -6.12 -14.43
CA LEU A 265 3.36 -5.65 -14.92
C LEU A 265 3.43 -5.62 -16.45
N ALA A 266 2.86 -6.62 -17.13
CA ALA A 266 2.75 -6.63 -18.58
C ALA A 266 1.87 -5.48 -19.09
N ALA A 267 0.74 -5.22 -18.43
CA ALA A 267 -0.12 -4.09 -18.74
C ALA A 267 0.58 -2.73 -18.55
N ASP A 268 1.39 -2.56 -17.50
CA ASP A 268 2.20 -1.35 -17.32
C ASP A 268 3.25 -1.19 -18.43
N ARG A 269 3.93 -2.27 -18.84
CA ARG A 269 4.88 -2.24 -19.96
C ARG A 269 4.21 -1.85 -21.29
N MET A 270 3.09 -2.48 -21.62
CA MET A 270 2.31 -2.16 -22.82
C MET A 270 1.79 -0.72 -22.80
N SER A 271 1.33 -0.26 -21.63
CA SER A 271 0.91 1.13 -21.43
C SER A 271 2.07 2.11 -21.62
N ALA A 272 3.26 1.79 -21.11
CA ALA A 272 4.46 2.60 -21.25
C ALA A 272 4.96 2.68 -22.71
N GLU A 273 4.85 1.60 -23.48
CA GLU A 273 5.09 1.57 -24.94
C GLU A 273 4.12 2.50 -25.70
N GLY A 274 2.92 2.69 -25.15
CA GLY A 274 1.85 3.51 -25.71
C GLY A 274 0.73 2.70 -26.36
N ARG A 275 0.64 1.40 -26.07
CA ARG A 275 -0.47 0.55 -26.53
C ARG A 275 -1.73 0.87 -25.72
N ALA A 276 -2.83 1.14 -26.42
CA ALA A 276 -4.12 1.32 -25.78
C ALA A 276 -4.63 -0.01 -25.22
N LEU A 277 -4.81 -0.07 -23.89
CA LEU A 277 -5.36 -1.24 -23.21
C LEU A 277 -6.80 -0.96 -22.77
N ASN A 278 -7.69 -1.91 -23.02
CA ASN A 278 -9.07 -1.81 -22.59
C ASN A 278 -9.13 -1.77 -21.04
N PRO A 279 -9.80 -0.77 -20.45
CA PRO A 279 -9.91 -0.68 -19.01
C PRO A 279 -10.89 -1.73 -18.46
N ILE A 280 -10.71 -2.10 -17.21
CA ILE A 280 -11.68 -2.93 -16.49
C ILE A 280 -12.92 -2.10 -16.14
N ALA A 281 -14.10 -2.60 -16.49
CA ALA A 281 -15.39 -1.98 -16.18
C ALA A 281 -16.29 -2.95 -15.40
N ILE A 282 -17.50 -2.57 -15.02
CA ILE A 282 -18.50 -3.49 -14.45
C ILE A 282 -19.12 -4.30 -15.61
N ASP A 283 -19.18 -5.62 -15.45
CA ASP A 283 -19.67 -6.61 -16.42
C ASP A 283 -20.54 -7.66 -15.70
N ASP A 284 -21.13 -8.59 -16.44
CA ASP A 284 -22.02 -9.63 -15.88
C ASP A 284 -21.29 -10.51 -14.86
N TYR A 285 -20.02 -10.82 -15.11
CA TYR A 285 -19.17 -11.52 -14.14
C TYR A 285 -19.08 -10.77 -12.81
N LYS A 286 -19.05 -9.43 -12.84
CA LYS A 286 -19.07 -8.63 -11.62
C LYS A 286 -20.40 -8.71 -10.88
N TRP A 287 -21.52 -8.77 -11.60
CA TRP A 287 -22.84 -8.97 -10.98
C TRP A 287 -22.94 -10.32 -10.29
N GLU A 288 -22.43 -11.39 -10.88
CA GLU A 288 -22.33 -12.71 -10.23
C GLU A 288 -21.51 -12.66 -8.93
N GLN A 289 -20.39 -11.93 -8.93
CA GLN A 289 -19.62 -11.69 -7.70
C GLN A 289 -20.41 -10.92 -6.64
N VAL A 290 -21.26 -9.96 -7.04
CA VAL A 290 -22.11 -9.20 -6.12
C VAL A 290 -23.17 -10.13 -5.50
N ILE A 291 -23.76 -11.05 -6.27
CA ILE A 291 -24.70 -12.05 -5.76
C ILE A 291 -24.02 -12.94 -4.72
N ALA A 292 -22.85 -13.50 -5.06
CA ALA A 292 -22.07 -14.34 -4.14
C ALA A 292 -21.66 -13.58 -2.86
N TYR A 293 -21.26 -12.31 -3.00
CA TYR A 293 -20.94 -11.44 -1.87
C TYR A 293 -22.16 -11.19 -0.97
N LYS A 294 -23.32 -10.86 -1.55
CA LYS A 294 -24.57 -10.67 -0.79
C LYS A 294 -24.98 -11.95 -0.06
N ALA A 295 -24.88 -13.11 -0.70
CA ALA A 295 -25.17 -14.40 -0.07
C ALA A 295 -24.25 -14.67 1.13
N LYS A 296 -22.94 -14.43 0.98
CA LYS A 296 -21.97 -14.55 2.08
C LYS A 296 -22.30 -13.60 3.23
N ARG A 297 -22.59 -12.33 2.91
CA ARG A 297 -22.97 -11.32 3.91
C ARG A 297 -24.19 -11.74 4.74
N VAL A 298 -25.22 -12.30 4.09
CA VAL A 298 -26.42 -12.81 4.78
C VAL A 298 -26.08 -13.99 5.70
N LYS A 299 -25.21 -14.91 5.25
CA LYS A 299 -24.74 -16.04 6.08
C LYS A 299 -23.99 -15.55 7.32
N ASP A 300 -23.06 -14.60 7.15
CA ASP A 300 -22.25 -14.04 8.24
C ASP A 300 -23.13 -13.27 9.24
N ALA A 301 -24.14 -12.53 8.75
CA ALA A 301 -25.11 -11.83 9.60
C ALA A 301 -25.94 -12.80 10.47
N LYS A 302 -26.36 -13.94 9.93
CA LYS A 302 -27.06 -14.99 10.70
C LYS A 302 -26.15 -15.66 11.75
N GLY A 303 -24.85 -15.78 11.46
CA GLY A 303 -23.84 -16.31 12.38
C GLY A 303 -23.51 -15.38 13.54
N GLY A 304 -23.55 -14.06 13.33
CA GLY A 304 -23.27 -13.05 14.35
C GLY A 304 -24.31 -12.97 15.48
N ALA A 305 -25.54 -13.43 15.25
CA ALA A 305 -26.60 -13.44 16.26
C ALA A 305 -26.40 -14.51 17.37
N LYS A 306 -25.46 -15.46 17.20
CA LYS A 306 -25.14 -16.49 18.20
C LYS A 306 -23.96 -16.16 19.12
N LYS A 307 -23.37 -14.96 19.00
CA LYS A 307 -22.35 -14.45 19.93
C LYS A 307 -22.75 -13.06 20.44
N LYS A 308 -23.81 -13.03 21.25
CA LYS A 308 -24.04 -12.03 22.29
C LYS A 308 -24.64 -12.73 23.49
#